data_AF-A0A849S2A5-F1
#
_entry.id   AF-A0A849S2A5-F1
#
_cell.length_a   1.000
_cell.length_b   1.000
_cell.length_c   1.000
_cell.angle_alpha   90.00
_cell.angle_beta   90.00
_cell.angle_gamma   90.00
#
_symmetry.space_group_name_H-M   'P 1'
#
loop_
_entity.id
_entity.type
_entity.pdbx_description
1 polymer ?
#
loop_
_entity_poly.entity_id
_entity_poly.type
_entity_poly.pdbx_seq_one_letter_code
_entity_poly.pdbx_strand_id
1 'polypeptide(L)' 'MYTFIKGQRVKIADITNSTTIEVSLNISFSVSKVIDFSCFGVDQSNKLSDDRYFIFYNQKQSPDNALE' A
#
# COMPACT_ATOMS: atom_id res chain seq x y z
N MET A 1 -3.14 2.38 19.18
CA MET A 1 -2.79 1.38 18.16
C MET A 1 -4.09 0.74 17.70
N TYR A 2 -4.48 0.92 16.44
CA TYR A 2 -5.70 0.32 15.90
C TYR A 2 -5.42 -1.13 15.49
N THR A 3 -6.26 -2.05 15.94
CA THR A 3 -6.19 -3.46 15.54
C THR A 3 -7.34 -3.75 14.58
N PHE A 4 -7.03 -4.25 13.39
CA PHE A 4 -8.02 -4.61 12.39
C PHE A 4 -8.26 -6.11 12.38
N ILE A 5 -9.51 -6.51 12.11
CA ILE A 5 -9.86 -7.91 11.80
C ILE A 5 -9.93 -8.13 10.29
N LYS A 6 -9.83 -9.39 9.86
CA LYS A 6 -9.93 -9.76 8.45
C LYS A 6 -11.22 -9.21 7.82
N GLY A 7 -11.08 -8.48 6.72
CA GLY A 7 -12.21 -7.91 5.96
C GLY A 7 -12.76 -6.60 6.51
N GLN A 8 -12.21 -6.06 7.60
CA GLN A 8 -12.63 -4.78 8.14
C GLN A 8 -12.26 -3.62 7.21
N ARG A 9 -13.20 -2.69 7.03
CA ARG A 9 -13.00 -1.42 6.34
C ARG A 9 -13.31 -0.29 7.32
N VAL A 10 -12.45 0.72 7.39
CA VAL A 10 -12.60 1.89 8.25
C VAL A 10 -12.25 3.13 7.42
N LYS A 11 -12.88 4.27 7.71
CA LYS A 11 -12.53 5.53 7.06
C LYS A 11 -11.17 5.99 7.57
N ILE A 12 -10.30 6.45 6.66
CA ILE A 12 -8.96 6.90 7.05
C ILE A 12 -9.00 8.10 8.02
N ALA A 13 -10.00 8.98 7.87
CA ALA A 13 -10.23 10.13 8.74
C ALA A 13 -10.56 9.74 10.19
N ASP A 14 -11.06 8.52 10.43
CA ASP A 14 -11.32 8.01 11.78
C ASP A 14 -10.03 7.49 12.46
N ILE A 15 -8.93 7.38 11.70
CA ILE A 15 -7.62 6.88 12.14
C ILE A 15 -6.61 8.03 12.25
N THR A 16 -6.57 8.92 11.26
CA THR A 16 -5.61 10.03 11.19
C THR A 16 -6.12 11.19 10.32
N ASN A 17 -5.70 12.41 10.65
CA ASN A 17 -5.91 13.61 9.82
C ASN A 17 -4.72 13.88 8.87
N SER A 18 -3.70 13.02 8.88
CA SER A 18 -2.53 13.15 8.01
C SER A 18 -2.92 12.91 6.55
N THR A 19 -2.33 13.71 5.65
CA THR A 19 -2.45 13.53 4.20
C THR A 19 -1.38 12.59 3.65
N THR A 20 -0.37 12.26 4.46
CA THR A 20 0.68 11.29 4.13
C THR A 20 0.58 10.11 5.09
N ILE A 21 0.66 8.90 4.54
CA ILE A 21 0.53 7.65 5.29
C ILE A 21 1.73 6.79 4.95
N GLU A 22 2.42 6.31 5.98
CA GLU A 22 3.44 5.27 5.83
C GLU A 22 2.84 3.91 6.19
N VAL A 23 3.09 2.91 5.36
CA VAL A 23 2.70 1.52 5.60
C VAL A 23 3.96 0.67 5.74
N SER A 24 4.23 0.21 6.96
CA SER A 24 5.38 -0.64 7.25
C SER A 24 4.91 -2.05 7.60
N LEU A 25 5.68 -3.06 7.19
CA LEU A 25 5.40 -4.46 7.49
C LEU A 25 6.50 -5.02 8.40
N ASN A 26 6.08 -5.57 9.55
CA ASN A 26 6.97 -6.30 10.44
C ASN A 26 6.69 -7.79 10.28
N ILE A 27 7.59 -8.50 9.59
CA ILE A 27 7.45 -9.93 9.31
C ILE A 27 8.74 -10.64 9.73
N SER A 28 8.60 -11.75 10.44
CA SER A 28 9.72 -12.58 10.89
C SER A 28 9.77 -13.88 10.08
N PHE A 29 10.94 -14.25 9.58
CA PHE A 29 11.16 -15.50 8.86
C PHE A 29 12.22 -16.34 9.57
N SER A 30 12.00 -17.65 9.64
CA SER A 30 12.99 -18.61 10.18
C SER A 30 14.15 -18.90 9.21
N VAL A 31 14.01 -18.52 7.94
CA VAL A 31 15.01 -18.67 6.89
C VAL A 31 15.01 -17.42 6.00
N SER A 32 16.12 -17.16 5.29
CA SER A 32 16.19 -16.04 4.35
C SER A 32 15.11 -16.15 3.27
N LYS A 33 14.40 -15.04 3.02
CA LYS A 33 13.37 -14.90 2.00
C LYS A 33 13.57 -13.60 1.24
N VAL A 34 13.42 -13.66 -0.08
CA VAL A 34 13.23 -12.48 -0.90
C VAL A 34 11.75 -12.14 -0.85
N ILE A 35 11.44 -10.89 -0.52
CA ILE A 35 10.08 -10.38 -0.40
C ILE A 35 9.98 -9.18 -1.32
N ASP A 36 8.84 -9.10 -2.01
CA ASP A 36 8.45 -7.91 -2.74
C ASP A 36 7.12 -7.41 -2.19
N PHE A 37 6.95 -6.09 -2.20
CA PHE A 37 5.72 -5.43 -1.81
C PHE A 37 5.16 -4.72 -3.03
N SER A 38 3.87 -4.89 -3.24
CA SER A 38 3.18 -4.35 -4.38
C SER A 38 2.08 -3.41 -3.93
N CYS A 39 2.04 -2.22 -4.50
CA CYS A 39 0.98 -1.24 -4.28
C CYS A 39 0.32 -0.88 -5.62
N PHE A 40 -0.99 -0.67 -5.60
CA PHE A 40 -1.76 -0.39 -6.81
C PHE A 40 -2.52 0.93 -6.62
N GLY A 41 -2.17 1.94 -7.41
CA GLY A 41 -3.04 3.09 -7.62
C GLY A 41 -4.18 2.69 -8.56
N VAL A 42 -5.41 2.64 -8.03
CA VAL A 42 -6.61 2.26 -8.80
C VAL A 42 -7.53 3.45 -9.01
N ASP A 43 -8.32 3.39 -10.07
CA ASP A 43 -9.34 4.39 -10.36
C ASP A 43 -10.62 4.20 -9.54
N GLN A 44 -11.62 5.04 -9.82
CA GLN A 44 -12.94 5.03 -9.15
C GLN A 44 -13.72 3.72 -9.35
N SER A 45 -13.40 2.95 -10.41
CA SER A 45 -13.98 1.63 -10.69
C SER A 45 -13.17 0.49 -10.05
N ASN A 46 -12.18 0.81 -9.21
CA ASN A 46 -11.21 -0.12 -8.64
C ASN A 46 -10.42 -0.90 -9.71
N LYS A 47 -10.07 -0.23 -10.81
CA LYS A 47 -9.25 -0.79 -11.88
C LYS A 47 -7.87 -0.11 -11.91
N LEU A 48 -6.85 -0.91 -12.18
CA LEU A 48 -5.54 -0.40 -12.59
C LEU A 48 -5.67 0.03 -14.05
N SER A 49 -5.96 1.31 -14.25
CA SER A 49 -6.21 1.88 -15.58
C SER A 49 -4.93 2.41 -16.25
N ASP A 50 -3.84 2.51 -15.50
CA ASP A 50 -2.50 2.83 -15.98
C ASP A 50 -1.49 1.95 -15.23
N ASP A 51 -0.79 1.08 -15.96
CA ASP A 51 0.14 0.11 -15.38
C ASP A 51 1.33 0.77 -14.64
N ARG A 52 1.59 2.06 -14.89
CA ARG A 52 2.61 2.81 -14.14
C ARG A 52 2.25 3.03 -12.67
N TYR A 53 0.98 2.83 -12.31
CA TYR A 53 0.51 2.89 -10.92
C TYR A 53 0.61 1.53 -10.19
N PHE A 54 1.16 0.50 -10.83
CA PHE A 54 1.57 -0.73 -10.16
C PHE A 54 3.02 -0.57 -9.65
N ILE A 55 3.17 -0.35 -8.35
CA ILE A 55 4.46 -0.06 -7.70
C ILE A 55 4.98 -1.34 -7.04
N PHE A 56 6.23 -1.71 -7.33
CA PHE A 56 6.88 -2.95 -6.88
C PHE A 56 8.42 -2.83 -6.99
N TYR A 57 9.17 -3.90 -6.70
CA TYR A 57 10.64 -3.85 -6.60
C TYR A 57 11.38 -3.12 -7.74
N ASN A 58 10.88 -3.20 -8.98
CA ASN A 58 11.51 -2.62 -10.17
C ASN A 58 10.86 -1.33 -10.67
N GLN A 59 9.74 -0.90 -10.06
CA GLN A 59 9.01 0.32 -10.39
C GLN A 59 8.56 0.94 -9.07
N LYS A 60 9.41 1.80 -8.50
CA LYS A 60 9.30 2.22 -7.10
C LYS A 60 8.49 3.51 -6.88
N GLN A 61 7.89 4.08 -7.92
CA GLN A 61 7.19 5.36 -7.78
C GLN A 61 6.08 5.53 -8.81
N SER A 62 4.96 6.12 -8.39
CA SER A 62 3.86 6.47 -9.30
C SER A 62 4.17 7.75 -10.12
N PRO A 63 3.54 7.95 -11.28
CA PRO A 63 3.79 9.13 -12.13
C PRO A 63 3.57 10.49 -11.44
N ASP A 64 2.72 10.54 -10.42
CA ASP A 64 2.37 11.73 -9.64
C ASP A 64 3.06 11.83 -8.28
N ASN A 65 3.94 10.87 -7.95
CA ASN A 65 4.63 10.76 -6.65
C ASN A 65 3.69 10.56 -5.44
N ALA A 66 2.47 10.08 -5.67
CA ALA A 66 1.55 9.74 -4.58
C ALA A 66 1.88 8.41 -3.89
N LEU A 67 2.61 7.51 -4.56
CA LEU A 67 3.06 6.21 -4.04
C LEU A 67 4.57 6.04 -4.26
N GLU A 68 5.28 5.56 -3.24
CA GLU A 68 6.71 5.22 -3.22
C GLU A 68 7.03 4.02 -2.32
#